data_AF-A0A377FM43-F1
#
_entry.id   AF-A0A377FM43-F1
#
_cell.length_a   1.000
_cell.length_b   1.000
_cell.length_c   1.000
_cell.angle_alpha   90.00
_cell.angle_beta   90.00
_cell.angle_gamma   90.00
#
_symmetry.space_group_name_H-M   'P 1'
#
loop_
_entity.id
_entity.type
_entity.pdbx_description
1 polymer ?
#
loop_
_entity_poly.entity_id
_entity_poly.type
_entity_poly.pdbx_seq_one_letter_code
_entity_poly.pdbx_strand_id
1 'polypeptide(L)'
;MKNNHTLLLEIKTDKKVIYSGYVLSVTIKDAKGQECFMSHHCDTTKSIRDGIISISEPPDPVADSVSSSGQIYDTKKITSAAKSKSAQKKLFKVSNAYLNIHNNSIVLFAPDAVEISV
;
A
#
# COMPACT_ATOMS: atom_id res chain seq x y z
N MET A 1 -10.29 -1.77 -16.56
CA MET A 1 -9.43 -0.58 -16.69
C MET A 1 -8.25 -0.74 -15.74
N LYS A 2 -7.00 -0.57 -16.19
CA LYS A 2 -5.87 -0.47 -15.25
C LYS A 2 -6.11 0.77 -14.39
N ASN A 3 -6.06 0.62 -13.07
CA ASN A 3 -6.21 1.77 -12.18
C ASN A 3 -4.96 2.64 -12.31
N ASN A 4 -5.08 3.77 -13.01
CA ASN A 4 -3.97 4.69 -13.31
C ASN A 4 -3.39 5.36 -12.06
N HIS A 5 -3.99 5.14 -10.89
CA HIS A 5 -3.55 5.66 -9.60
C HIS A 5 -2.79 4.62 -8.76
N THR A 6 -2.35 3.52 -9.38
CA THR A 6 -1.56 2.48 -8.70
C THR A 6 -0.20 2.31 -9.36
N LEU A 7 0.76 1.85 -8.57
CA LEU A 7 2.09 1.42 -9.01
C LEU A 7 2.34 -0.02 -8.60
N LEU A 8 3.19 -0.74 -9.33
CA LEU A 8 3.60 -2.09 -8.94
C LEU A 8 4.70 -1.99 -7.87
N LEU A 9 4.50 -2.58 -6.70
CA LEU A 9 5.52 -2.71 -5.66
C LEU A 9 5.98 -4.15 -5.56
N GLU A 10 7.29 -4.37 -5.58
CA GLU A 10 7.94 -5.61 -5.18
C GLU A 10 8.92 -5.35 -4.03
N ILE A 11 8.79 -6.09 -2.92
CA ILE A 11 9.78 -6.11 -1.83
C ILE A 11 10.51 -7.44 -1.88
N LYS A 12 11.84 -7.37 -2.03
CA LYS A 12 12.73 -8.52 -2.22
C LYS A 12 13.72 -8.59 -1.06
N THR A 13 13.76 -9.74 -0.43
CA THR A 13 14.91 -10.14 0.40
C THR A 13 15.90 -10.88 -0.51
N ASP A 14 17.08 -11.22 0.02
CA ASP A 14 18.08 -12.02 -0.71
C ASP A 14 17.55 -13.41 -1.11
N LYS A 15 16.50 -13.89 -0.44
CA LYS A 15 15.98 -15.25 -0.59
C LYS A 15 14.72 -15.32 -1.45
N LYS A 16 13.87 -14.30 -1.37
CA LYS A 16 12.53 -14.31 -2.00
C LYS A 16 11.90 -12.93 -2.06
N VAL A 17 10.92 -12.81 -2.96
CA VAL A 17 9.92 -11.75 -2.93
C VAL A 17 9.00 -11.99 -1.72
N ILE A 18 8.87 -10.99 -0.84
CA ILE A 18 8.01 -11.06 0.35
C ILE A 18 6.74 -10.22 0.21
N TYR A 19 6.71 -9.32 -0.77
CA TYR A 19 5.53 -8.57 -1.14
C TYR A 19 5.54 -8.32 -2.65
N SER A 20 4.40 -8.51 -3.30
CA SER A 20 4.20 -8.14 -4.70
C SER A 20 2.75 -7.74 -4.90
N GLY A 21 2.49 -6.52 -5.36
CA GLY A 21 1.12 -6.05 -5.55
C GLY A 21 1.03 -4.64 -6.13
N TYR A 22 -0.17 -4.30 -6.60
CA TYR A 22 -0.49 -2.93 -6.99
C TYR A 22 -0.90 -2.13 -5.76
N VAL A 23 -0.21 -1.02 -5.53
CA VAL A 23 -0.36 -0.18 -4.34
C VAL A 23 -0.67 1.26 -4.75
N LEU A 24 -1.36 2.00 -3.88
CA LEU A 24 -1.62 3.43 -4.07
C LEU A 24 -0.35 4.25 -3.79
N SER A 25 0.36 3.89 -2.73
CA SER A 25 1.60 4.56 -2.36
C SER A 25 2.50 3.71 -1.47
N VAL A 26 3.78 4.08 -1.46
CA VAL A 26 4.80 3.56 -0.55
C VAL A 26 5.38 4.72 0.22
N THR A 27 5.27 4.70 1.53
CA THR A 27 5.88 5.70 2.41
C THR A 27 7.09 5.11 3.11
N ILE A 28 8.22 5.81 3.05
CA ILE A 28 9.43 5.48 3.80
C ILE A 28 9.56 6.48 4.92
N LYS A 29 9.72 5.99 6.15
CA LYS A 29 10.12 6.80 7.31
C LYS A 29 11.48 6.33 7.79
N ASP A 30 12.47 7.20 7.72
CA ASP A 30 13.84 6.96 8.16
C ASP A 30 14.36 8.15 8.98
N ALA A 31 15.65 8.17 9.30
CA ALA A 31 16.29 9.24 10.05
C ALA A 31 16.31 10.60 9.31
N LYS A 32 16.14 10.62 7.98
CA LYS A 32 16.10 11.85 7.17
C LYS A 32 14.69 12.45 7.09
N GLY A 33 13.67 11.70 7.49
CA GLY A 33 12.28 12.15 7.54
C GLY A 33 11.32 11.14 6.95
N GLN A 34 10.25 11.64 6.33
CA GLN A 34 9.23 10.81 5.71
C GLN A 34 9.04 11.24 4.26
N GLU A 35 9.09 10.28 3.34
CA GLU A 35 8.84 10.46 1.91
C GLU A 35 7.78 9.49 1.44
N CYS A 36 6.91 9.93 0.52
CA CYS A 36 5.83 9.13 -0.04
C CYS A 36 5.97 9.08 -1.57
N PHE A 37 5.96 7.87 -2.11
CA PHE A 37 6.07 7.60 -3.54
C PHE A 37 4.73 7.08 -4.05
N MET A 38 4.26 7.70 -5.13
CA MET A 38 2.96 7.42 -5.77
C MET A 38 3.16 7.07 -7.24
N SER A 39 2.07 6.68 -7.91
CA SER A 39 2.09 6.42 -9.35
C SER A 39 2.61 7.62 -10.15
N HIS A 40 3.32 7.36 -11.25
CA HIS A 40 3.92 8.37 -12.15
C HIS A 40 5.02 9.23 -11.49
N HIS A 41 5.59 8.77 -10.39
CA HIS A 41 6.83 9.36 -9.87
C HIS A 41 7.96 9.21 -10.89
N CYS A 42 8.86 10.19 -10.95
CA CYS A 42 10.05 10.12 -11.78
C CYS A 42 10.97 8.97 -11.33
N ASP A 43 11.84 8.53 -12.23
CA ASP A 43 12.85 7.54 -11.91
C ASP A 43 13.70 8.01 -10.72
N THR A 44 13.84 7.16 -9.72
CA THR A 44 14.46 7.52 -8.44
C THR A 44 15.14 6.32 -7.84
N THR A 45 16.34 6.53 -7.31
CA THR A 45 17.04 5.53 -6.51
C THR A 45 17.32 6.09 -5.12
N LYS A 46 17.20 5.24 -4.10
CA LYS A 46 17.38 5.67 -2.71
C LYS A 46 17.93 4.54 -1.84
N SER A 47 18.98 4.83 -1.09
CA SER A 47 19.46 3.96 -0.01
C SER A 47 18.79 4.32 1.32
N ILE A 48 18.37 3.30 2.06
CA ILE A 48 17.67 3.39 3.34
C ILE A 48 18.50 2.61 4.36
N ARG A 49 19.13 3.31 5.30
CA ARG A 49 19.99 2.65 6.30
C ARG A 49 19.16 1.87 7.31
N ASP A 50 18.18 2.54 7.92
CA ASP A 50 17.20 1.96 8.84
C ASP A 50 15.89 2.70 8.63
N GLY A 51 14.80 1.98 8.42
CA GLY A 51 13.52 2.63 8.16
C GLY A 51 12.31 1.73 8.32
N ILE A 52 11.14 2.36 8.32
CA ILE A 52 9.83 1.70 8.26
C ILE A 52 9.21 2.01 6.92
N ILE A 53 8.87 0.96 6.19
CA ILE A 53 8.12 1.02 4.95
C ILE A 53 6.65 0.84 5.27
N SER A 54 5.82 1.70 4.72
CA SER A 54 4.38 1.75 4.90
C SER A 54 3.72 1.61 3.54
N ILE A 55 2.88 0.60 3.37
CA ILE A 55 2.19 0.32 2.11
C ILE A 55 0.72 0.74 2.25
N SER A 56 0.26 1.58 1.32
CA SER A 56 -1.15 1.90 1.15
C SER A 56 -1.70 1.05 0.02
N GLU A 57 -2.46 0.01 0.35
CA GLU A 57 -3.13 -0.85 -0.63
C GLU A 57 -4.44 -0.18 -1.10
N PRO A 58 -4.85 -0.37 -2.36
CA PRO A 58 -6.18 0.05 -2.80
C PRO A 58 -7.25 -0.64 -1.94
N PRO A 59 -8.40 0.02 -1.69
CA PRO A 59 -9.51 -0.64 -1.00
C PRO A 59 -9.91 -1.89 -1.77
N ASP A 60 -10.28 -2.95 -1.04
CA ASP A 60 -10.97 -4.10 -1.63
C ASP A 60 -12.10 -3.57 -2.52
N PRO A 61 -12.31 -4.11 -3.74
CA PRO A 61 -13.45 -3.72 -4.55
C PRO A 61 -14.70 -3.91 -3.70
N VAL A 62 -15.33 -2.79 -3.32
CA VAL A 62 -16.67 -2.79 -2.77
C VAL A 62 -17.52 -3.35 -3.90
N ALA A 63 -18.08 -4.54 -3.71
CA ALA A 63 -19.12 -5.01 -4.62
C ALA A 63 -20.19 -3.92 -4.63
N ASP A 64 -20.34 -3.22 -5.75
CA ASP A 64 -21.42 -2.28 -5.98
C ASP A 64 -22.72 -3.05 -5.80
N SER A 65 -23.21 -3.06 -4.57
CA SER A 65 -24.52 -3.58 -4.25
C SER A 65 -25.49 -2.51 -4.72
N VAL A 66 -25.70 -2.46 -6.04
CA VAL A 66 -26.78 -1.70 -6.65
C VAL A 66 -28.07 -2.37 -6.19
N SER A 67 -28.56 -1.96 -5.02
CA SER A 67 -29.89 -2.31 -4.57
C SER A 67 -30.88 -1.52 -5.41
N SER A 68 -31.20 -2.06 -6.59
CA SER A 68 -32.39 -1.70 -7.34
C SER A 68 -33.62 -2.11 -6.52
N SER A 69 -34.17 -1.19 -5.72
CA SER A 69 -35.59 -1.21 -5.39
C SER A 69 -36.02 0.10 -4.73
N GLY A 70 -36.96 0.77 -5.39
CA GLY A 70 -38.05 1.56 -4.84
C GLY A 70 -37.84 2.26 -3.49
N GLN A 71 -37.96 3.58 -3.54
CA GLN A 71 -38.20 4.43 -2.38
C GLN A 71 -39.38 3.89 -1.55
N ILE A 72 -39.09 3.23 -0.43
CA ILE A 72 -40.06 2.95 0.63
C ILE A 72 -39.43 3.43 1.94
N TYR A 73 -39.95 4.57 2.41
CA TYR A 73 -39.75 5.06 3.76
C TYR A 73 -40.46 4.11 4.72
N ASP A 74 -39.72 3.24 5.39
CA ASP A 74 -39.88 2.94 6.82
C ASP A 74 -38.75 1.99 7.26
N THR A 75 -38.45 2.00 8.55
CA THR A 75 -37.79 0.96 9.36
C THR A 75 -36.61 1.52 10.15
N LYS A 76 -36.85 1.66 11.46
CA LYS A 76 -35.86 1.47 12.52
C LYS A 76 -35.02 0.23 12.21
N LYS A 77 -33.87 0.41 11.57
CA LYS A 77 -32.86 -0.63 11.45
C LYS A 77 -31.56 -0.02 11.92
N ILE A 78 -31.08 -0.57 13.03
CA ILE A 78 -29.76 -0.33 13.60
C ILE A 78 -28.77 -0.40 12.44
N THR A 79 -28.22 0.75 12.04
CA THR A 79 -27.07 0.79 11.15
C THR A 79 -25.93 0.21 11.96
N SER A 80 -25.80 -1.12 11.87
CA SER A 80 -24.63 -1.87 12.27
C SER A 80 -23.44 -1.06 11.80
N ALA A 81 -22.59 -0.67 12.74
CA ALA A 81 -21.37 0.05 12.47
C ALA A 81 -20.65 -0.68 11.34
N ALA A 82 -20.76 -0.16 10.13
CA ALA A 82 -19.85 -0.49 9.06
C ALA A 82 -18.51 0.00 9.59
N LYS A 83 -17.80 -0.88 10.29
CA LYS A 83 -16.37 -0.75 10.49
C LYS A 83 -15.87 -0.56 9.09
N SER A 84 -15.53 0.68 8.71
CA SER A 84 -14.74 0.90 7.53
C SER A 84 -13.57 -0.05 7.73
N LYS A 85 -13.44 -1.08 6.89
CA LYS A 85 -12.18 -1.80 6.78
C LYS A 85 -11.19 -0.72 6.37
N SER A 86 -10.56 -0.07 7.35
CA SER A 86 -9.45 0.83 7.11
C SER A 86 -8.50 0.03 6.24
N ALA A 87 -8.13 0.55 5.07
CA ALA A 87 -7.15 -0.08 4.20
C ALA A 87 -6.02 -0.62 5.08
N GLN A 88 -5.84 -1.94 5.14
CA GLN A 88 -4.89 -2.55 6.06
C GLN A 88 -3.51 -2.07 5.64
N LYS A 89 -2.94 -1.17 6.44
CA LYS A 89 -1.63 -0.60 6.18
C LYS A 89 -0.59 -1.65 6.55
N LYS A 90 0.03 -2.28 5.55
CA LYS A 90 1.17 -3.18 5.78
C LYS A 90 2.42 -2.38 6.11
N LEU A 91 3.18 -2.87 7.08
CA LEU A 91 4.37 -2.21 7.58
C LEU A 91 5.55 -3.18 7.53
N PHE A 92 6.70 -2.71 7.05
CA PHE A 92 7.92 -3.48 7.05
C PHE A 92 9.02 -2.68 7.74
N LYS A 93 9.72 -3.30 8.69
CA LYS A 93 11.00 -2.78 9.17
C LYS A 93 12.09 -3.25 8.21
N VAL A 94 12.97 -2.34 7.81
CA VAL A 94 14.08 -2.63 6.89
C VAL A 94 15.38 -2.02 7.39
N SER A 95 16.49 -2.68 7.06
CA SER A 95 17.86 -2.20 7.26
C SER A 95 18.67 -2.43 5.98
N ASN A 96 19.56 -1.48 5.66
CA ASN A 96 20.42 -1.49 4.47
C ASN A 96 19.66 -1.79 3.17
N ALA A 97 18.49 -1.16 3.02
CA ALA A 97 17.64 -1.35 1.86
C ALA A 97 17.98 -0.37 0.73
N TYR A 98 17.64 -0.76 -0.49
CA TYR A 98 17.77 0.04 -1.69
C TYR A 98 16.46 0.02 -2.47
N LEU A 99 15.94 1.22 -2.72
CA LEU A 99 14.73 1.45 -3.50
C LEU A 99 15.11 1.91 -4.90
N ASN A 100 14.46 1.34 -5.90
CA ASN A 100 14.51 1.76 -7.29
C ASN A 100 13.09 1.97 -7.83
N ILE A 101 12.80 3.17 -8.32
CA ILE A 101 11.57 3.52 -9.01
C ILE A 101 11.87 3.63 -10.49
N HIS A 102 11.14 2.86 -11.29
CA HIS A 102 11.22 2.94 -12.75
C HIS A 102 9.92 2.48 -13.39
N ASN A 103 9.47 3.17 -14.44
CA ASN A 103 8.29 2.82 -15.24
C ASN A 103 7.04 2.51 -14.39
N ASN A 104 6.70 3.38 -13.43
CA ASN A 104 5.55 3.20 -12.53
C ASN A 104 5.61 1.89 -11.71
N SER A 105 6.82 1.43 -11.40
CA SER A 105 7.09 0.33 -10.48
C SER A 105 8.13 0.73 -9.45
N ILE A 106 8.05 0.11 -8.28
CA ILE A 106 9.04 0.21 -7.21
C ILE A 106 9.57 -1.19 -6.93
N VAL A 107 10.88 -1.35 -7.01
CA VAL A 107 11.57 -2.53 -6.49
C VAL A 107 12.35 -2.10 -5.26
N LEU A 108 12.00 -2.67 -4.12
CA LEU A 108 12.70 -2.48 -2.85
C LEU A 108 13.52 -3.74 -2.55
N PHE A 109 14.83 -3.63 -2.69
CA PHE A 109 15.77 -4.64 -2.21
C PHE A 109 16.04 -4.38 -0.73
N ALA A 110 15.61 -5.28 0.14
CA ALA A 110 15.70 -5.16 1.58
C ALA A 110 16.02 -6.55 2.17
N PRO A 111 17.31 -6.89 2.34
CA PRO A 111 17.77 -8.22 2.75
C PRO A 111 17.10 -8.73 4.04
N ASP A 112 16.96 -7.84 5.02
CA ASP A 112 16.46 -8.12 6.35
C ASP A 112 15.02 -7.61 6.58
N ALA A 113 14.25 -7.43 5.49
CA ALA A 113 12.89 -6.93 5.62
C ALA A 113 12.00 -7.89 6.42
N VAL A 114 11.34 -7.35 7.45
CA VAL A 114 10.40 -8.08 8.29
C VAL A 114 9.09 -7.31 8.36
N GLU A 115 7.98 -7.99 8.07
CA GLU A 115 6.64 -7.44 8.27
C GLU A 115 6.38 -7.27 9.77
N ILE A 116 5.85 -6.10 10.16
CA ILE A 116 5.55 -5.77 11.55
C ILE A 116 4.08 -5.39 11.69
N SER A 117 3.52 -5.66 12.86
CA SER A 117 2.21 -5.15 13.27
C SER A 117 2.40 -3.96 14.22
N VAL A 118 1.40 -3.07 14.26
CA VAL A 118 1.30 -1.97 15.24
C VAL A 118 0.19 -2.28 16.21
#